data_AF-A0A7C3NVK4-F1
#
_entry.id   AF-A0A7C3NVK4-F1
#
_cell.length_a   1.000
_cell.length_b   1.000
_cell.length_c   1.000
_cell.angle_alpha   90.00
_cell.angle_beta   90.00
_cell.angle_gamma   90.00
#
_symmetry.space_group_name_H-M   'P 1'
#
loop_
_entity.id
_entity.type
_entity.pdbx_description
1 polymer ?
#
loop_
_entity_poly.entity_id
_entity_poly.type
_entity_poly.pdbx_seq_one_letter_code
_entity_poly.pdbx_strand_id
1 'polypeptide(L)'
;MLYAITLAMIWLAPGLGFAATLDGAAEAARKEAKLVLYTAMQPEDSTKLIDAFKNRYPFIDATFFRAGSAPLLNRILAETRANRFLFDLVSGKNSDLLLLQKKGLLGTIVSSELASYPEQFKDKQNRWVDIYNNYYTIAFNTNHVKSAAAPSKWEDLLSPKWSSEKITLDPRSYDWYFGMAAAWGGERAA
;
A
#
# COMPACT_ATOMS: atom_id res chain seq x y z
N MET A 1 -40.47 20.96 28.88
CA MET A 1 -39.37 20.40 29.71
C MET A 1 -38.63 19.34 28.87
N LEU A 2 -37.93 19.77 27.82
CA LEU A 2 -37.28 18.87 26.85
C LEU A 2 -36.13 19.62 26.13
N TYR A 3 -35.11 20.06 26.86
CA TYR A 3 -33.91 20.74 26.32
C TYR A 3 -32.68 20.62 27.25
N ALA A 4 -32.45 19.46 27.87
CA ALA A 4 -31.35 19.29 28.85
C ALA A 4 -30.43 18.08 28.59
N ILE A 5 -30.47 17.48 27.39
CA ILE A 5 -29.55 16.38 27.03
C ILE A 5 -28.89 16.68 25.68
N THR A 6 -28.19 17.80 25.66
CA THR A 6 -27.15 18.10 24.68
C THR A 6 -26.06 18.82 25.48
N LEU A 7 -24.80 18.43 25.30
CA LEU A 7 -23.59 18.84 26.03
C LEU A 7 -23.32 18.12 27.37
N ALA A 8 -22.80 16.90 27.31
CA ALA A 8 -21.75 16.39 28.23
C ALA A 8 -21.37 14.95 27.86
N MET A 9 -20.64 14.74 26.76
CA MET A 9 -19.75 13.57 26.59
C MET A 9 -18.78 13.73 25.41
N ILE A 10 -18.39 14.97 25.14
CA ILE A 10 -17.18 15.29 24.37
C ILE A 10 -16.27 15.94 25.40
N TRP A 11 -15.01 15.48 25.49
CA TRP A 11 -13.97 15.84 26.49
C TRP A 11 -13.81 14.90 27.69
N LEU A 12 -13.29 13.68 27.44
CA LEU A 12 -12.50 12.82 28.34
C LEU A 12 -12.24 11.54 27.51
N ALA A 13 -11.13 11.31 26.81
CA ALA A 13 -9.74 11.52 27.18
C ALA A 13 -8.84 11.66 25.94
N PRO A 14 -8.02 12.72 25.82
CA PRO A 14 -6.82 12.67 24.99
C PRO A 14 -5.81 11.79 25.72
N GLY A 15 -5.88 10.48 25.54
CA GLY A 15 -5.03 9.56 26.34
C GLY A 15 -5.38 8.08 26.33
N LEU A 16 -6.32 7.61 25.51
CA LEU A 16 -6.43 6.17 25.20
C LEU A 16 -5.36 5.77 24.18
N GLY A 17 -4.09 6.05 24.52
CA GLY A 17 -3.00 5.24 24.06
C GLY A 17 -3.08 3.93 24.83
N PHE A 18 -3.98 3.03 24.43
CA PHE A 18 -3.67 1.63 24.63
C PHE A 18 -2.42 1.40 23.80
N ALA A 19 -1.26 1.37 24.45
CA ALA A 19 -0.21 0.48 24.00
C ALA A 19 -0.80 -0.93 24.14
N ALA A 20 -1.67 -1.29 23.20
CA ALA A 20 -2.22 -2.62 23.11
C ALA A 20 -1.01 -3.51 22.88
N THR A 21 -0.66 -4.29 23.91
CA THR A 21 0.23 -5.42 23.69
C THR A 21 -0.41 -6.28 22.61
N LEU A 22 0.41 -6.93 21.78
CA LEU A 22 -0.10 -7.81 20.72
C LEU A 22 -1.13 -8.82 21.26
N ASP A 23 -0.94 -9.28 22.50
CA ASP A 23 -1.86 -10.18 23.20
C ASP A 23 -3.22 -9.53 23.52
N GLY A 24 -3.24 -8.29 24.02
CA GLY A 24 -4.48 -7.57 24.30
C GLY A 24 -5.26 -7.21 23.03
N ALA A 25 -4.56 -6.89 21.94
CA ALA A 25 -5.18 -6.69 20.63
C ALA A 25 -5.77 -8.01 20.09
N ALA A 26 -5.09 -9.14 20.28
CA ALA A 26 -5.56 -10.45 19.86
C ALA A 26 -6.84 -10.88 20.62
N GLU A 27 -6.97 -10.57 21.91
CA GLU A 27 -8.19 -10.84 22.67
C GLU A 27 -9.39 -10.02 22.20
N ALA A 28 -9.20 -8.73 21.88
CA ALA A 28 -10.24 -7.91 21.28
C ALA A 28 -10.66 -8.46 19.91
N ALA A 29 -9.67 -8.83 19.07
CA ALA A 29 -9.90 -9.39 17.74
C ALA A 29 -10.65 -10.73 17.77
N ARG A 30 -10.54 -11.54 18.85
CA ARG A 30 -11.34 -12.77 19.03
C ARG A 30 -12.84 -12.51 19.06
N LYS A 31 -13.28 -11.33 19.51
CA LYS A 31 -14.71 -10.98 19.59
C LYS A 31 -15.28 -10.58 18.23
N GLU A 32 -14.48 -9.90 17.40
CA GLU A 32 -14.88 -9.43 16.07
C GLU A 32 -14.71 -10.53 15.00
N ALA A 33 -13.65 -11.35 15.14
CA ALA A 33 -13.37 -12.56 14.39
C ALA A 33 -13.30 -12.43 12.85
N LYS A 34 -13.21 -11.22 12.30
CA LYS A 34 -13.12 -10.96 10.86
C LYS A 34 -12.06 -9.92 10.56
N LEU A 35 -11.42 -10.07 9.41
CA LEU A 35 -10.47 -9.10 8.88
C LEU A 35 -10.55 -9.09 7.36
N VAL A 36 -10.65 -7.92 6.74
CA VAL A 36 -10.72 -7.75 5.30
C VAL A 36 -9.60 -6.82 4.84
N LEU A 37 -8.69 -7.37 4.03
CA LEU A 37 -7.60 -6.64 3.39
C LEU A 37 -7.99 -6.23 1.96
N TYR A 38 -7.96 -4.94 1.66
CA TYR A 38 -7.99 -4.41 0.31
C TYR A 38 -6.56 -4.28 -0.20
N THR A 39 -6.20 -4.92 -1.32
CA THR A 39 -4.80 -4.98 -1.74
C THR A 39 -4.59 -4.84 -3.24
N ALA A 40 -3.52 -4.13 -3.62
CA ALA A 40 -3.00 -4.09 -4.99
C ALA A 40 -1.84 -5.07 -5.24
N MET A 41 -1.39 -5.78 -4.19
CA MET A 41 -0.36 -6.79 -4.27
C MET A 41 -0.76 -7.94 -5.21
N GLN A 42 0.21 -8.70 -5.71
CA GLN A 42 -0.09 -9.85 -6.55
C GLN A 42 -0.92 -10.89 -5.78
N PRO A 43 -1.83 -11.61 -6.46
CA PRO A 43 -2.69 -12.60 -5.79
C PRO A 43 -1.89 -13.64 -5.00
N GLU A 44 -0.78 -14.12 -5.54
CA GLU A 44 0.05 -15.14 -4.88
C GLU A 44 0.62 -14.63 -3.55
N ASP A 45 1.20 -13.43 -3.53
CA ASP A 45 1.75 -12.83 -2.30
C ASP A 45 0.64 -12.47 -1.29
N SER A 46 -0.54 -12.08 -1.79
CA SER A 46 -1.71 -11.78 -0.94
C SER A 46 -2.22 -13.03 -0.24
N THR A 47 -2.28 -14.15 -0.96
CA THR A 47 -2.62 -15.46 -0.39
C THR A 47 -1.59 -15.86 0.66
N LYS A 48 -0.29 -15.81 0.35
CA LYS A 48 0.79 -16.14 1.32
C LYS A 48 0.69 -15.31 2.59
N LEU A 49 0.44 -14.00 2.46
CA LEU A 49 0.28 -13.09 3.60
C LEU A 49 -0.93 -13.48 4.47
N ILE A 50 -2.09 -13.70 3.85
CA ILE A 50 -3.33 -14.06 4.56
C ILE A 50 -3.22 -15.45 5.21
N ASP A 51 -2.59 -16.41 4.54
CA ASP A 51 -2.37 -17.75 5.09
C ASP A 51 -1.42 -17.70 6.29
N ALA A 52 -0.32 -16.95 6.19
CA ALA A 52 0.58 -16.74 7.32
C ALA A 52 -0.13 -16.09 8.51
N PHE A 53 -1.00 -15.09 8.26
CA PHE A 53 -1.82 -14.46 9.29
C PHE A 53 -2.80 -15.45 9.93
N LYS A 54 -3.53 -16.24 9.12
CA LYS A 54 -4.45 -17.27 9.62
C LYS A 54 -3.76 -18.34 10.43
N ASN A 55 -2.57 -18.77 10.02
CA ASN A 55 -1.79 -19.73 10.79
C ASN A 55 -1.40 -19.20 12.17
N ARG A 56 -1.13 -17.88 12.28
CA ARG A 56 -0.82 -17.23 13.56
C ARG A 56 -2.08 -16.94 14.39
N TYR A 57 -3.18 -16.57 13.75
CA TYR A 57 -4.44 -16.18 14.36
C TYR A 57 -5.62 -16.95 13.76
N PRO A 58 -5.73 -18.27 14.03
CA PRO A 58 -6.70 -19.15 13.37
C PRO A 58 -8.17 -18.87 13.75
N PHE A 59 -8.37 -18.03 14.76
CA PHE A 59 -9.69 -17.59 15.22
C PHE A 59 -10.21 -16.37 14.44
N ILE A 60 -9.42 -15.78 13.53
CA ILE A 60 -9.82 -14.65 12.70
C ILE A 60 -10.09 -15.14 11.28
N ASP A 61 -11.29 -14.88 10.78
CA ASP A 61 -11.63 -15.07 9.37
C ASP A 61 -11.05 -13.90 8.54
N ALA A 62 -9.77 -14.04 8.21
CA ALA A 62 -9.07 -13.09 7.35
C ALA A 62 -9.37 -13.36 5.87
N THR A 63 -9.76 -12.32 5.15
CA THR A 63 -10.01 -12.38 3.70
C THR A 63 -9.36 -11.19 3.02
N PHE A 64 -9.25 -11.24 1.69
CA PHE A 64 -8.78 -10.09 0.93
C PHE A 64 -9.59 -9.88 -0.34
N PHE A 65 -9.71 -8.62 -0.73
CA PHE A 65 -10.16 -8.21 -2.06
C PHE A 65 -8.98 -7.61 -2.81
N ARG A 66 -8.67 -8.18 -3.98
CA ARG A 66 -7.56 -7.72 -4.81
C ARG A 66 -8.08 -6.99 -6.05
N ALA A 67 -7.53 -5.80 -6.31
CA ALA A 67 -7.71 -5.10 -7.58
C ALA A 67 -6.42 -4.36 -7.98
N GLY A 68 -6.32 -3.90 -9.23
CA GLY A 68 -5.25 -2.96 -9.59
C GLY A 68 -5.34 -1.67 -8.77
N SER A 69 -4.23 -0.94 -8.61
CA SER A 69 -4.14 0.23 -7.74
C SER A 69 -5.23 1.30 -8.03
N ALA A 70 -5.38 1.74 -9.29
CA ALA A 70 -6.40 2.73 -9.64
C ALA A 70 -7.87 2.24 -9.43
N PRO A 71 -8.27 1.03 -9.89
CA PRO A 71 -9.57 0.47 -9.54
C PRO A 71 -9.81 0.34 -8.03
N LEU A 72 -8.79 -0.06 -7.26
CA LEU A 72 -8.89 -0.22 -5.81
C LEU A 72 -9.13 1.12 -5.11
N LEU A 73 -8.34 2.15 -5.46
CA LEU A 73 -8.50 3.50 -4.96
C LEU A 73 -9.90 4.05 -5.27
N ASN A 74 -10.36 3.90 -6.51
CA ASN A 74 -11.70 4.34 -6.92
C ASN A 74 -12.81 3.64 -6.14
N ARG A 75 -12.65 2.34 -5.87
CA ARG A 75 -13.57 1.59 -5.02
C ARG A 75 -13.63 2.17 -3.60
N ILE A 76 -12.49 2.34 -2.95
CA ILE A 76 -12.41 2.91 -1.59
C ILE A 76 -13.09 4.28 -1.53
N LEU A 77 -12.80 5.16 -2.50
CA LEU A 77 -13.39 6.49 -2.57
C LEU A 77 -14.91 6.44 -2.82
N ALA A 78 -15.40 5.51 -3.64
CA ALA A 78 -16.82 5.34 -3.89
C ALA A 78 -17.56 4.79 -2.66
N GLU A 79 -17.00 3.79 -1.98
CA GLU A 79 -17.55 3.24 -0.74
C GLU A 79 -17.60 4.30 0.37
N THR A 80 -16.52 5.06 0.53
CA THR A 80 -16.43 6.19 1.48
C THR A 80 -17.50 7.25 1.21
N ARG A 81 -17.71 7.65 -0.06
CA ARG A 81 -18.77 8.61 -0.42
C ARG A 81 -20.18 8.09 -0.11
N ALA A 82 -20.36 6.77 -0.15
CA ALA A 82 -21.59 6.10 0.24
C ALA A 82 -21.66 5.81 1.76
N ASN A 83 -20.71 6.33 2.55
CA ASN A 83 -20.58 6.07 3.99
C ASN A 83 -20.52 4.57 4.33
N ARG A 84 -19.81 3.79 3.51
CA ARG A 84 -19.56 2.36 3.72
C ARG A 84 -18.07 2.13 3.92
N PHE A 85 -17.72 1.43 4.99
CA PHE A 85 -16.35 1.04 5.33
C PHE A 85 -16.31 -0.49 5.41
N LEU A 86 -15.93 -1.13 4.29
CA LEU A 86 -16.07 -2.58 4.10
C LEU A 86 -14.76 -3.34 4.26
N PHE A 87 -13.69 -2.66 4.66
CA PHE A 87 -12.36 -3.21 4.81
C PHE A 87 -11.68 -2.61 6.03
N ASP A 88 -10.70 -3.34 6.57
CA ASP A 88 -9.95 -2.95 7.76
C ASP A 88 -8.55 -2.44 7.41
N LEU A 89 -7.94 -3.03 6.37
CA LEU A 89 -6.59 -2.72 5.92
C LEU A 89 -6.58 -2.42 4.42
N VAL A 90 -5.74 -1.47 4.01
CA VAL A 90 -5.43 -1.23 2.61
C VAL A 90 -3.93 -1.36 2.36
N SER A 91 -3.56 -2.10 1.32
CA SER A 91 -2.21 -2.21 0.80
C SER A 91 -2.20 -1.76 -0.67
N GLY A 92 -1.30 -0.85 -1.01
CA GLY A 92 -1.26 -0.22 -2.32
C GLY A 92 -0.01 0.60 -2.53
N LYS A 93 0.04 1.33 -3.65
CA LYS A 93 1.16 2.24 -3.92
C LYS A 93 1.20 3.36 -2.88
N ASN A 94 2.39 3.85 -2.58
CA ASN A 94 2.56 4.98 -1.66
C ASN A 94 1.74 6.21 -2.11
N SER A 95 1.70 6.49 -3.42
CA SER A 95 0.89 7.60 -3.98
C SER A 95 -0.62 7.46 -3.69
N ASP A 96 -1.16 6.26 -3.74
CA ASP A 96 -2.56 5.98 -3.40
C ASP A 96 -2.82 6.20 -1.89
N LEU A 97 -1.93 5.66 -1.04
CA LEU A 97 -2.02 5.81 0.41
C LEU A 97 -1.90 7.28 0.85
N LEU A 98 -1.01 8.05 0.24
CA LEU A 98 -0.89 9.48 0.49
C LEU A 98 -2.17 10.25 0.12
N LEU A 99 -2.88 9.85 -0.93
CA LEU A 99 -4.18 10.45 -1.25
C LEU A 99 -5.23 10.12 -0.19
N LEU A 100 -5.30 8.86 0.25
CA LEU A 100 -6.21 8.44 1.31
C LEU A 100 -5.89 9.17 2.63
N GLN A 101 -4.60 9.37 2.96
CA GLN A 101 -4.14 10.14 4.11
C GLN A 101 -4.61 11.59 4.03
N LYS A 102 -4.40 12.26 2.88
CA LYS A 102 -4.87 13.64 2.64
C LYS A 102 -6.38 13.80 2.77
N LYS A 103 -7.14 12.73 2.46
CA LYS A 103 -8.60 12.68 2.62
C LYS A 103 -9.05 12.29 4.04
N GLY A 104 -8.12 12.06 4.96
CA GLY A 104 -8.42 11.66 6.33
C GLY A 104 -8.89 10.21 6.48
N LEU A 105 -8.75 9.38 5.45
CA LEU A 105 -9.35 8.03 5.38
C LEU A 105 -8.50 6.93 6.03
N LEU A 106 -7.37 7.27 6.65
CA LEU A 106 -6.34 6.29 6.95
C LEU A 106 -6.15 5.75 8.38
N GLY A 107 -6.84 6.08 9.46
CA GLY A 107 -6.49 5.52 10.79
C GLY A 107 -5.01 5.67 11.26
N THR A 108 -4.74 5.51 12.55
CA THR A 108 -3.34 5.54 13.05
C THR A 108 -2.93 4.13 13.44
N ILE A 109 -1.79 3.67 12.92
CA ILE A 109 -1.22 2.38 13.26
C ILE A 109 -0.59 2.48 14.64
N VAL A 110 -1.04 1.59 15.53
CA VAL A 110 -0.49 1.44 16.87
C VAL A 110 0.20 0.09 16.94
N SER A 111 1.52 0.08 16.80
CA SER A 111 2.33 -1.13 16.90
C SER A 111 3.74 -0.80 17.35
N SER A 112 4.28 -1.59 18.29
CA SER A 112 5.69 -1.50 18.70
C SER A 112 6.65 -1.80 17.55
N GLU A 113 6.21 -2.59 16.56
CA GLU A 113 7.03 -2.99 15.41
C GLU A 113 7.42 -1.80 14.52
N LEU A 114 6.67 -0.68 14.57
CA LEU A 114 7.00 0.53 13.81
C LEU A 114 8.36 1.13 14.19
N ALA A 115 8.87 0.84 15.39
CA ALA A 115 10.20 1.26 15.82
C ALA A 115 11.32 0.60 14.99
N SER A 116 11.07 -0.59 14.44
CA SER A 116 12.03 -1.35 13.63
C SER A 116 12.10 -0.86 12.18
N TYR A 117 11.14 -0.05 11.73
CA TYR A 117 11.09 0.47 10.36
C TYR A 117 11.94 1.74 10.21
N PRO A 118 12.82 1.81 9.19
CA PRO A 118 13.50 3.04 8.80
C PRO A 118 12.50 4.17 8.51
N GLU A 119 12.88 5.41 8.84
CA GLU A 119 12.00 6.59 8.71
C GLU A 119 11.48 6.80 7.28
N GLN A 120 12.24 6.44 6.26
CA GLN A 120 11.80 6.57 4.86
C GLN A 120 10.72 5.55 4.45
N PHE A 121 10.48 4.51 5.26
CA PHE A 121 9.54 3.43 4.98
C PHE A 121 8.30 3.47 5.87
N LYS A 122 8.06 4.58 6.55
CA LYS A 122 6.84 4.79 7.35
C LYS A 122 6.42 6.24 7.34
N ASP A 123 5.15 6.47 7.65
CA ASP A 123 4.61 7.79 7.86
C ASP A 123 5.01 8.36 9.22
N LYS A 124 5.32 9.66 9.28
CA LYS A 124 5.66 10.34 10.53
C LYS A 124 4.50 10.41 11.53
N GLN A 125 3.26 10.27 11.08
CA GLN A 125 2.06 10.20 11.92
C GLN A 125 1.54 8.76 12.04
N ASN A 126 2.35 7.75 11.68
CA ASN A 126 2.02 6.33 11.72
C ASN A 126 0.74 5.99 10.95
N ARG A 127 0.43 6.69 9.84
CA ARG A 127 -0.76 6.43 9.02
C ARG A 127 -0.56 5.31 7.99
N TRP A 128 0.69 5.01 7.65
CA TRP A 128 1.07 3.91 6.78
C TRP A 128 2.50 3.45 7.11
N VAL A 129 2.81 2.22 6.73
CA VAL A 129 4.14 1.62 6.78
C VAL A 129 4.33 0.78 5.52
N ASP A 130 5.55 0.76 4.99
CA ASP A 130 5.91 -0.09 3.87
C ASP A 130 5.97 -1.55 4.32
N ILE A 131 5.33 -2.45 3.56
CA ILE A 131 5.32 -3.89 3.87
C ILE A 131 5.90 -4.74 2.72
N TYR A 132 6.12 -4.15 1.54
CA TYR A 132 6.73 -4.83 0.40
C TYR A 132 7.18 -3.83 -0.66
N ASN A 133 8.30 -4.14 -1.32
CA ASN A 133 8.85 -3.31 -2.39
C ASN A 133 8.82 -4.04 -3.73
N ASN A 134 8.32 -3.34 -4.75
CA ASN A 134 8.41 -3.78 -6.14
C ASN A 134 9.63 -3.13 -6.78
N TYR A 135 10.53 -3.96 -7.32
CA TYR A 135 11.68 -3.49 -8.07
C TYR A 135 11.36 -3.49 -9.56
N TYR A 136 11.48 -2.31 -10.18
CA TYR A 136 11.47 -2.21 -11.64
C TYR A 136 12.81 -2.70 -12.17
N THR A 137 12.76 -3.59 -13.15
CA THR A 137 13.95 -4.17 -13.79
C THR A 137 13.78 -4.17 -15.30
N ILE A 138 14.89 -4.31 -16.01
CA ILE A 138 14.86 -4.45 -17.47
C ILE A 138 14.60 -5.92 -17.80
N ALA A 139 13.43 -6.18 -18.39
CA ALA A 139 13.11 -7.46 -18.99
C ALA A 139 13.32 -7.41 -20.51
N PHE A 140 13.76 -8.51 -21.11
CA PHE A 140 13.97 -8.62 -22.55
C PHE A 140 13.48 -9.96 -23.08
N ASN A 141 13.08 -9.98 -24.35
CA ASN A 141 12.67 -11.20 -25.04
C ASN A 141 13.92 -11.92 -25.60
N THR A 142 14.22 -13.10 -25.06
CA THR A 142 15.40 -13.90 -25.41
C THR A 142 15.40 -14.43 -26.85
N ASN A 143 14.24 -14.46 -27.52
CA ASN A 143 14.14 -14.77 -28.94
C ASN A 143 14.65 -13.64 -29.84
N HIS A 144 14.64 -12.39 -29.34
CA HIS A 144 15.05 -11.20 -30.10
C HIS A 144 16.36 -10.60 -29.61
N VAL A 145 16.68 -10.73 -28.32
CA VAL A 145 17.89 -10.15 -27.70
C VAL A 145 18.69 -11.27 -27.04
N LYS A 146 19.92 -11.47 -27.53
CA LYS A 146 20.88 -12.37 -26.88
C LYS A 146 21.35 -11.77 -25.56
N SER A 147 21.54 -12.59 -24.54
CA SER A 147 21.92 -12.13 -23.19
C SER A 147 23.18 -11.26 -23.18
N ALA A 148 24.18 -11.56 -24.02
CA ALA A 148 25.41 -10.76 -24.13
C ALA A 148 25.19 -9.35 -24.71
N ALA A 149 24.09 -9.11 -25.42
CA ALA A 149 23.72 -7.83 -26.00
C ALA A 149 22.63 -7.10 -25.20
N ALA A 150 22.06 -7.76 -24.18
CA ALA A 150 21.02 -7.21 -23.33
C ALA A 150 21.55 -6.02 -22.51
N PRO A 151 20.72 -5.00 -22.27
CA PRO A 151 21.10 -3.87 -21.43
C PRO A 151 21.30 -4.35 -19.99
N SER A 152 22.38 -3.88 -19.36
CA SER A 152 22.76 -4.25 -17.99
C SER A 152 22.36 -3.19 -16.97
N LYS A 153 22.19 -1.96 -17.44
CA LYS A 153 21.77 -0.78 -16.67
C LYS A 153 20.82 0.06 -17.51
N TRP A 154 20.06 0.93 -16.85
CA TRP A 154 19.06 1.75 -17.51
C TRP A 154 19.65 2.65 -18.61
N GLU A 155 20.88 3.15 -18.43
CA GLU A 155 21.53 4.03 -19.40
C GLU A 155 21.84 3.32 -20.73
N ASP A 156 21.98 1.99 -20.71
CA ASP A 156 22.21 1.22 -21.93
C ASP A 156 21.00 1.29 -22.88
N LEU A 157 19.81 1.60 -22.36
CA LEU A 157 18.58 1.79 -23.14
C LEU A 157 18.59 3.10 -23.95
N LEU A 158 19.45 4.07 -23.60
CA LEU A 158 19.60 5.33 -24.34
C LEU A 158 20.35 5.16 -25.67
N SER A 159 20.95 3.99 -25.90
CA SER A 159 21.66 3.70 -27.14
C SER A 159 20.68 3.70 -28.34
N PRO A 160 21.07 4.30 -29.50
CA PRO A 160 20.25 4.28 -30.71
C PRO A 160 19.83 2.88 -31.17
N LYS A 161 20.53 1.82 -30.75
CA LYS A 161 20.16 0.43 -31.08
C LYS A 161 18.77 0.04 -30.57
N TRP A 162 18.29 0.69 -29.50
CA TRP A 162 16.98 0.48 -28.88
C TRP A 162 15.90 1.47 -29.31
N SER A 163 16.20 2.38 -30.24
CA SER A 163 15.19 3.26 -30.82
C SER A 163 14.18 2.47 -31.65
N SER A 164 13.08 3.12 -32.04
CA SER A 164 12.07 2.61 -32.97
C SER A 164 11.30 1.39 -32.45
N GLU A 165 10.43 1.61 -31.46
CA GLU A 165 9.45 0.62 -30.95
C GLU A 165 10.03 -0.65 -30.32
N LYS A 166 11.35 -0.67 -30.02
CA LYS A 166 12.01 -1.80 -29.34
C LYS A 166 11.92 -1.75 -27.82
N ILE A 167 11.44 -0.64 -27.26
CA ILE A 167 11.20 -0.45 -25.83
C ILE A 167 9.70 -0.22 -25.66
N THR A 168 9.11 -0.92 -24.68
CA THR A 168 7.76 -0.66 -24.21
C THR A 168 7.79 -0.40 -22.72
N LEU A 169 6.96 0.53 -22.26
CA LEU A 169 6.75 0.81 -20.85
C LEU A 169 5.30 0.46 -20.51
N ASP A 170 5.09 -0.24 -19.41
CA ASP A 170 3.74 -0.40 -18.88
C ASP A 170 3.18 1.00 -18.56
N PRO A 171 2.04 1.41 -19.14
CA PRO A 171 1.47 2.74 -18.96
C PRO A 171 1.14 3.07 -17.49
N ARG A 172 1.11 2.07 -16.60
CA ARG A 172 0.89 2.23 -15.16
C ARG A 172 2.18 2.51 -14.37
N SER A 173 3.34 2.52 -15.03
CA SER A 173 4.66 2.73 -14.43
C SER A 173 5.09 4.19 -14.42
N TYR A 174 4.13 5.11 -14.33
CA TYR A 174 4.42 6.55 -14.26
C TYR A 174 5.28 6.91 -13.04
N ASP A 175 5.13 6.22 -11.89
CA ASP A 175 5.96 6.46 -10.70
C ASP A 175 7.44 6.19 -10.99
N TRP A 176 7.73 5.12 -11.73
CA TRP A 176 9.09 4.82 -12.19
C TRP A 176 9.60 5.91 -13.13
N TYR A 177 8.78 6.31 -14.12
CA TYR A 177 9.16 7.36 -15.08
C TYR A 177 9.47 8.67 -14.37
N PHE A 178 8.62 9.11 -13.44
CA PHE A 178 8.88 10.30 -12.63
C PHE A 178 10.14 10.18 -11.78
N GLY A 179 10.39 9.00 -11.19
CA GLY A 179 11.63 8.72 -10.46
C GLY A 179 12.87 8.86 -11.35
N MET A 180 12.83 8.29 -12.55
CA MET A 180 13.94 8.39 -13.52
C MET A 180 14.14 9.82 -14.01
N ALA A 181 13.06 10.55 -14.32
CA ALA A 181 13.12 11.95 -14.72
C ALA A 181 13.69 12.86 -13.62
N ALA A 182 13.33 12.60 -12.36
CA ALA A 182 13.90 13.32 -11.22
C ALA A 182 15.40 13.00 -11.02
N ALA A 183 15.81 11.75 -11.25
CA ALA A 183 17.20 11.32 -11.08
C ALA A 183 18.12 11.79 -12.23
N TRP A 184 17.62 11.81 -13.46
CA TRP A 184 18.43 12.00 -14.68
C TRP A 184 18.17 13.29 -15.45
N GLY A 185 17.09 14.01 -15.11
CA GLY A 185 16.58 15.14 -15.89
C GLY A 185 15.65 14.71 -17.03
N GLY A 186 14.71 15.59 -17.39
CA GLY A 186 13.62 15.28 -18.34
C GLY A 186 14.08 14.82 -19.72
N GLU A 187 15.15 15.39 -20.28
CA GLU A 187 15.68 15.00 -21.61
C GLU A 187 16.23 13.57 -21.66
N ARG A 188 16.72 13.04 -20.54
CA ARG A 188 17.26 11.67 -20.49
C ARG A 188 16.21 10.62 -20.16
N ALA A 189 15.08 11.04 -19.60
CA ALA A 189 14.00 10.13 -19.23
C ALA A 189 12.94 9.98 -20.32
N ALA A 190 12.79 10.98 -21.20
CA ALA A 190 11.88 10.99 -22.35
C ALA A 190 12.36 10.07 -23.48
#